data_AF-A0A1Y4N5A9-F1
#
_entry.id   AF-A0A1Y4N5A9-F1
#
_cell.length_a   1.000
_cell.length_b   1.000
_cell.length_c   1.000
_cell.angle_alpha   90.00
_cell.angle_beta   90.00
_cell.angle_gamma   90.00
#
_symmetry.space_group_name_H-M   'P 1'
#
loop_
_entity.id
_entity.type
_entity.pdbx_description
1 polymer ?
#
loop_
_entity_poly.entity_id
_entity_poly.type
_entity_poly.pdbx_seq_one_letter_code
_entity_poly.pdbx_strand_id
1 'polypeptide(L)'
;MSTKIGKSSCSTRFTRNDSYRQTFLRGKRGLFGTRSLYCCSYCGRLLTRTQMQVDHCIPVEGAKSSRFVRTYIRLVGLFSDKKTREQGINGLWNLVPSCPKCNNKKSDKRGLWVVRGIIGRYLFPACWYAGTAVIVGTFAQYLLTGGGVWSYITYATSKLGEFLSYLGGIL
;
A
#
# COMPACT_ATOMS: atom_id res chain seq x y z
N MET A 1 -55.80 -19.89 3.37
CA MET A 1 -54.77 -19.80 2.30
C MET A 1 -54.20 -18.38 2.31
N SER A 2 -52.98 -18.22 2.80
CA SER A 2 -52.35 -16.91 3.00
C SER A 2 -51.42 -16.58 1.83
N THR A 3 -51.76 -15.52 1.11
CA THR A 3 -51.10 -15.02 -0.10
C THR A 3 -49.74 -14.42 0.27
N LYS A 4 -48.64 -15.05 -0.17
CA LYS A 4 -47.30 -14.48 0.00
C LYS A 4 -47.06 -13.39 -1.04
N ILE A 5 -47.04 -12.15 -0.56
CA ILE A 5 -46.64 -10.95 -1.30
C ILE A 5 -45.19 -11.15 -1.78
N GLY A 6 -45.01 -11.25 -3.09
CA GLY A 6 -43.71 -11.26 -3.74
C GLY A 6 -43.02 -9.91 -3.52
N LYS A 7 -41.84 -9.94 -2.88
CA LYS A 7 -40.98 -8.75 -2.77
C LYS A 7 -40.54 -8.34 -4.16
N SER A 8 -40.99 -7.16 -4.55
CA SER A 8 -40.64 -6.45 -5.77
C SER A 8 -39.14 -6.18 -5.84
N SER A 9 -38.55 -6.51 -6.98
CA SER A 9 -37.16 -6.29 -7.33
C SER A 9 -36.88 -4.79 -7.49
N CYS A 10 -36.43 -4.13 -6.42
CA CYS A 10 -35.99 -2.73 -6.47
C CYS A 10 -34.47 -2.65 -6.67
N SER A 11 -34.09 -2.27 -7.90
CA SER A 11 -32.86 -1.55 -8.29
C SER A 11 -31.49 -2.00 -7.73
N THR A 12 -30.96 -3.12 -8.20
CA THR A 12 -29.52 -3.46 -8.07
C THR A 12 -28.61 -2.67 -9.03
N ARG A 13 -28.89 -1.37 -9.26
CA ARG A 13 -28.21 -0.59 -10.30
C ARG A 13 -27.01 0.24 -9.83
N PHE A 14 -26.72 0.38 -8.51
CA PHE A 14 -25.61 1.23 -8.03
C PHE A 14 -24.96 0.87 -6.67
N THR A 15 -24.86 -0.39 -6.24
CA THR A 15 -23.88 -0.71 -5.17
C THR A 15 -22.52 -0.95 -5.82
N ARG A 16 -21.61 0.03 -5.68
CA ARG A 16 -20.22 -0.03 -6.16
C ARG A 16 -19.46 -1.14 -5.43
N ASN A 17 -19.71 -2.39 -5.84
CA ASN A 17 -19.03 -3.64 -5.54
C ASN A 17 -18.27 -3.69 -4.18
N ASP A 18 -19.00 -3.73 -3.06
CA ASP A 18 -18.42 -3.87 -1.71
C ASP A 18 -17.56 -5.14 -1.53
N SER A 19 -17.74 -6.14 -2.40
CA SER A 19 -17.08 -7.45 -2.28
C SER A 19 -15.55 -7.38 -2.36
N TYR A 20 -14.99 -6.53 -3.24
CA TYR A 20 -13.53 -6.42 -3.39
C TYR A 20 -12.92 -5.62 -2.23
N ARG A 21 -13.62 -4.58 -1.74
CA ARG A 21 -13.18 -3.82 -0.57
C ARG A 21 -13.16 -4.68 0.68
N GLN A 22 -14.19 -5.50 0.89
CA GLN A 22 -14.22 -6.46 1.99
C GLN A 22 -13.11 -7.51 1.86
N THR A 23 -12.85 -7.99 0.64
CA THR A 23 -11.75 -8.93 0.38
C THR A 23 -10.39 -8.31 0.66
N PHE A 24 -10.18 -7.04 0.28
CA PHE A 24 -8.99 -6.27 0.63
C PHE A 24 -8.79 -6.17 2.14
N LEU A 25 -9.84 -5.78 2.87
CA LEU A 25 -9.81 -5.60 4.32
C LEU A 25 -9.60 -6.90 5.10
N ARG A 26 -10.07 -8.03 4.56
CA ARG A 26 -9.83 -9.36 5.14
C ARG A 26 -8.41 -9.84 4.88
N GLY A 27 -7.90 -9.60 3.66
CA GLY A 27 -6.65 -10.17 3.18
C GLY A 27 -5.38 -9.35 3.46
N LYS A 28 -5.46 -8.03 3.59
CA LYS A 28 -4.28 -7.17 3.86
C LYS A 28 -4.36 -6.49 5.22
N ARG A 29 -3.33 -6.69 6.03
CA ARG A 29 -3.07 -5.84 7.20
C ARG A 29 -2.50 -4.50 6.75
N GLY A 30 -2.83 -3.46 7.50
CA GLY A 30 -2.29 -2.12 7.33
C GLY A 30 -0.92 -1.96 8.01
N LEU A 31 -0.53 -0.72 8.27
CA LEU A 31 0.74 -0.37 8.88
C LEU A 31 0.81 -0.85 10.34
N PHE A 32 1.99 -1.26 10.79
CA PHE A 32 2.24 -1.86 12.11
C PHE A 32 1.39 -3.11 12.41
N GLY A 33 0.98 -3.82 11.36
CA GLY A 33 0.07 -4.97 11.49
C GLY A 33 -1.37 -4.60 11.87
N THR A 34 -1.68 -3.30 12.01
CA THR A 34 -3.01 -2.82 12.40
C THR A 34 -4.00 -2.95 11.24
N ARG A 35 -5.29 -3.13 11.52
CA ARG A 35 -6.36 -3.10 10.49
C ARG A 35 -7.01 -1.73 10.32
N SER A 36 -6.50 -0.72 11.01
CA SER A 36 -7.09 0.61 11.12
C SER A 36 -6.33 1.67 10.34
N LEU A 37 -5.01 1.50 10.18
CA LEU A 37 -4.13 2.47 9.54
C LEU A 37 -3.51 1.91 8.27
N TYR A 38 -3.68 2.61 7.15
CA TYR A 38 -3.15 2.23 5.85
C TYR A 38 -2.32 3.37 5.28
N CYS A 39 -1.35 3.04 4.45
CA CYS A 39 -0.51 4.02 3.78
C CYS A 39 -0.89 4.11 2.31
N CYS A 40 -1.23 5.31 1.82
CA CYS A 40 -1.59 5.50 0.42
C CYS A 40 -0.45 5.09 -0.51
N SER A 41 -0.69 4.14 -1.41
CA SER A 41 0.33 3.64 -2.34
C SER A 41 0.80 4.67 -3.37
N TYR A 42 0.10 5.81 -3.49
CA TYR A 42 0.45 6.87 -4.46
C TYR A 42 1.13 8.08 -3.82
N CYS A 43 0.91 8.39 -2.54
CA CYS A 43 1.47 9.60 -1.94
C CYS A 43 2.05 9.39 -0.54
N GLY A 44 1.97 8.18 0.01
CA GLY A 44 2.51 7.86 1.33
C GLY A 44 1.71 8.38 2.52
N ARG A 45 0.62 9.13 2.29
CA ARG A 45 -0.24 9.62 3.37
C ARG A 45 -0.84 8.47 4.18
N LEU A 46 -0.83 8.59 5.50
CA LEU A 46 -1.55 7.69 6.41
C LEU A 46 -3.05 7.97 6.35
N LEU A 47 -3.83 6.89 6.27
CA LEU A 47 -5.27 6.92 6.10
C LEU A 47 -5.91 5.94 7.08
N THR A 48 -7.00 6.35 7.70
CA THR A 48 -7.84 5.42 8.42
C THR A 48 -8.68 4.57 7.47
N ARG A 49 -9.24 3.47 7.97
CA ARG A 49 -10.16 2.60 7.21
C ARG A 49 -11.34 3.35 6.59
N THR A 50 -11.84 4.41 7.24
CA THR A 50 -12.97 5.22 6.75
C THR A 50 -12.54 6.22 5.69
N GLN A 51 -11.32 6.77 5.79
CA GLN A 51 -10.78 7.74 4.84
C GLN A 51 -10.25 7.10 3.55
N MET A 52 -9.79 5.84 3.62
CA MET A 52 -9.18 5.19 2.47
C MET A 52 -10.21 4.66 1.47
N GLN A 53 -9.79 4.64 0.20
CA GLN A 53 -10.46 3.96 -0.89
C GLN A 53 -9.59 2.81 -1.39
N VAL A 54 -10.21 1.69 -1.73
CA VAL A 54 -9.52 0.56 -2.37
C VAL A 54 -9.54 0.80 -3.87
N ASP A 55 -8.36 0.90 -4.46
CA ASP A 55 -8.15 1.13 -5.89
C ASP A 55 -7.45 -0.07 -6.54
N HIS A 56 -7.69 -0.27 -7.83
CA HIS A 56 -6.96 -1.23 -8.65
C HIS A 56 -5.72 -0.53 -9.20
N CYS A 57 -4.55 -0.98 -8.76
CA CYS A 57 -3.28 -0.37 -9.15
C CYS A 57 -3.09 -0.43 -10.68
N ILE A 58 -3.37 -1.59 -11.27
CA ILE A 58 -3.45 -1.80 -12.71
C ILE A 58 -4.93 -1.84 -13.11
N PRO A 59 -5.42 -0.89 -13.93
CA PRO A 59 -6.79 -0.97 -14.44
C PRO A 59 -6.93 -2.17 -15.40
N VAL A 60 -8.11 -2.79 -15.44
CA VAL A 60 -8.40 -3.97 -16.28
C VAL A 60 -8.10 -3.68 -17.76
N GLU A 61 -8.56 -2.53 -18.26
CA GLU A 61 -8.23 -2.08 -19.61
C GLU A 61 -6.73 -1.75 -19.78
N GLY A 62 -6.07 -1.34 -18.70
CA GLY A 62 -4.64 -1.05 -18.60
C GLY A 62 -3.74 -2.25 -18.86
N ALA A 63 -4.18 -3.43 -18.44
CA ALA A 63 -3.40 -4.66 -18.55
C ALA A 63 -3.09 -5.06 -20.00
N LYS A 64 -3.92 -4.64 -20.97
CA LYS A 64 -3.72 -4.93 -22.39
C LYS A 64 -2.68 -4.00 -23.06
N SER A 65 -2.42 -2.83 -22.48
CA SER A 65 -1.80 -1.71 -23.21
C SER A 65 -0.28 -1.63 -23.19
N SER A 66 0.43 -2.27 -22.25
CA SER A 66 1.89 -2.18 -22.21
C SER A 66 2.58 -3.52 -21.99
N ARG A 67 3.72 -3.71 -22.67
CA ARG A 67 4.56 -4.91 -22.52
C ARG A 67 5.08 -5.04 -21.09
N PHE A 68 5.45 -3.93 -20.45
CA PHE A 68 5.88 -3.91 -19.05
C PHE A 68 4.80 -4.44 -18.11
N VAL A 69 3.57 -3.91 -18.17
CA VAL A 69 2.47 -4.36 -17.31
C VAL A 69 2.14 -5.83 -17.56
N ARG A 70 2.13 -6.28 -18.82
CA ARG A 70 1.94 -7.70 -19.14
C ARG A 70 3.03 -8.59 -18.57
N THR A 71 4.30 -8.20 -18.71
CA THR A 71 5.43 -8.94 -18.13
C THR A 71 5.30 -8.98 -16.62
N TYR A 72 4.97 -7.85 -15.97
CA TYR A 72 4.73 -7.79 -14.53
C TYR A 72 3.60 -8.73 -14.09
N ILE A 73 2.45 -8.73 -14.78
CA ILE A 73 1.33 -9.64 -14.49
C ILE A 73 1.75 -11.10 -14.64
N ARG A 74 2.51 -11.44 -15.69
CA ARG A 74 3.03 -12.81 -15.89
C ARG A 74 3.98 -13.21 -14.77
N LEU A 75 4.91 -12.34 -14.39
CA LEU A 75 5.84 -12.59 -13.29
C LEU A 75 5.07 -12.81 -11.98
N VAL A 76 4.16 -11.90 -11.63
CA VAL A 76 3.29 -12.08 -10.45
C VAL A 76 2.53 -13.41 -10.55
N GLY A 77 1.96 -13.74 -11.71
CA GLY A 77 1.23 -14.99 -11.92
C GLY A 77 2.09 -16.26 -11.82
N LEU A 78 3.38 -16.20 -12.15
CA LEU A 78 4.32 -17.33 -11.97
C LEU A 78 4.64 -17.58 -10.50
N PHE A 79 4.75 -16.50 -9.71
CA PHE A 79 5.05 -16.58 -8.27
C PHE A 79 3.79 -16.58 -7.38
N SER A 80 2.60 -16.55 -7.98
CA SER A 80 1.33 -16.49 -7.27
C SER A 80 0.69 -17.87 -7.14
N ASP A 81 0.03 -18.11 -5.99
CA ASP A 81 -0.78 -19.29 -5.76
C ASP A 81 -1.87 -19.46 -6.83
N LYS A 82 -2.30 -20.72 -7.04
CA LYS A 82 -3.37 -21.10 -7.98
C LYS A 82 -4.61 -20.21 -7.81
N LYS A 83 -5.03 -19.95 -6.57
CA LYS A 83 -6.16 -19.08 -6.23
C LYS A 83 -5.98 -17.64 -6.71
N THR A 84 -4.77 -17.09 -6.61
CA THR A 84 -4.46 -15.73 -7.04
C THR A 84 -4.44 -15.63 -8.57
N ARG A 85 -3.99 -16.69 -9.27
CA ARG A 85 -4.07 -16.78 -10.73
C ARG A 85 -5.53 -16.81 -11.23
N GLU A 86 -6.40 -17.58 -10.57
CA GLU A 86 -7.82 -17.68 -10.92
C GLU A 86 -8.58 -16.37 -10.70
N GLN A 87 -8.21 -15.57 -9.68
CA GLN A 87 -8.79 -14.25 -9.44
C GLN A 87 -8.43 -13.20 -10.52
N GLY A 88 -7.37 -13.45 -11.30
CA GLY A 88 -6.93 -12.56 -12.36
C GLY A 88 -6.61 -11.13 -11.87
N ILE A 89 -6.89 -10.13 -12.71
CA ILE A 89 -6.60 -8.71 -12.44
C ILE A 89 -7.41 -8.15 -11.26
N ASN A 90 -8.52 -8.79 -10.90
CA ASN A 90 -9.36 -8.39 -9.76
C ASN A 90 -8.88 -9.00 -8.44
N GLY A 91 -7.76 -9.73 -8.46
CA GLY A 91 -7.20 -10.35 -7.27
C GLY A 91 -6.64 -9.35 -6.25
N LEU A 92 -6.50 -9.83 -5.02
CA LEU A 92 -5.99 -9.06 -3.88
C LEU A 92 -4.62 -8.41 -4.13
N TRP A 93 -3.79 -9.03 -4.98
CA TRP A 93 -2.46 -8.56 -5.35
C TRP A 93 -2.49 -7.22 -6.10
N ASN A 94 -3.55 -6.93 -6.85
CA ASN A 94 -3.72 -5.70 -7.62
C ASN A 94 -4.44 -4.59 -6.83
N LEU A 95 -5.05 -4.94 -5.70
CA LEU A 95 -5.74 -3.99 -4.83
C LEU A 95 -4.76 -3.23 -3.93
N VAL A 96 -4.90 -1.91 -3.89
CA VAL A 96 -4.07 -0.99 -3.12
C VAL A 96 -4.91 0.04 -2.34
N PRO A 97 -4.45 0.46 -1.15
CA PRO A 97 -5.07 1.56 -0.42
C PRO A 97 -4.68 2.91 -1.06
N SER A 98 -5.67 3.76 -1.26
CA SER A 98 -5.50 5.08 -1.89
C SER A 98 -6.29 6.15 -1.14
N CYS A 99 -5.78 7.39 -1.13
CA CYS A 99 -6.57 8.52 -0.66
C CYS A 99 -7.51 8.99 -1.78
N PRO A 100 -8.68 9.58 -1.45
CA PRO A 100 -9.63 10.05 -2.47
C PRO A 100 -9.00 10.99 -3.50
N LYS A 101 -8.11 11.90 -3.05
CA LYS A 101 -7.38 12.82 -3.94
C LYS A 101 -6.52 12.09 -4.98
N CYS A 102 -5.77 11.07 -4.57
CA CYS A 102 -4.92 10.32 -5.49
C CYS A 102 -5.73 9.38 -6.38
N ASN A 103 -6.77 8.75 -5.82
CA ASN A 103 -7.66 7.87 -6.58
C ASN A 103 -8.34 8.64 -7.72
N ASN A 104 -8.89 9.81 -7.42
CA ASN A 104 -9.51 10.69 -8.42
C ASN A 104 -8.49 11.23 -9.42
N LYS A 105 -7.28 11.61 -8.98
CA LYS A 105 -6.22 12.12 -9.87
C LYS A 105 -5.68 11.05 -10.81
N LYS A 106 -5.55 9.81 -10.33
CA LYS A 106 -5.18 8.64 -11.14
C LYS A 106 -6.31 8.33 -12.12
N SER A 107 -7.55 8.22 -11.68
CA SER A 107 -8.68 7.80 -12.51
C SER A 107 -8.30 6.53 -13.31
N ASP A 108 -8.29 6.62 -14.63
CA ASP A 108 -7.92 5.61 -15.62
C ASP A 108 -6.49 5.76 -16.17
N LYS A 109 -5.71 6.72 -15.66
CA LYS A 109 -4.34 6.98 -16.10
C LYS A 109 -3.45 5.76 -15.90
N ARG A 110 -2.61 5.53 -16.90
CA ARG A 110 -1.72 4.36 -17.01
C ARG A 110 -0.25 4.81 -16.90
N GLY A 111 0.67 3.89 -17.17
CA GLY A 111 2.11 4.18 -17.24
C GLY A 111 2.70 4.49 -15.87
N LEU A 112 3.28 5.69 -15.71
CA LEU A 112 3.98 6.12 -14.49
C LEU A 112 3.12 6.01 -13.22
N TRP A 113 1.80 6.20 -13.32
CA TRP A 113 0.88 6.04 -12.19
C TRP A 113 0.83 4.59 -11.68
N VAL A 114 0.87 3.62 -12.58
CA VAL A 114 0.89 2.19 -12.24
C VAL A 114 2.23 1.84 -11.59
N VAL A 115 3.34 2.25 -12.20
CA VAL A 115 4.70 2.02 -11.66
C VAL A 115 4.81 2.64 -10.26
N ARG A 116 4.35 3.88 -10.09
CA ARG A 116 4.31 4.57 -8.80
C ARG A 116 3.49 3.82 -7.76
N GLY A 117 2.32 3.27 -8.12
CA GLY A 117 1.52 2.46 -7.21
C GLY A 117 2.18 1.13 -6.83
N ILE A 118 2.82 0.46 -7.80
CA ILE A 118 3.54 -0.81 -7.61
C ILE A 118 4.69 -0.65 -6.63
N ILE A 119 5.47 0.44 -6.76
CA ILE A 119 6.62 0.73 -5.91
C ILE A 119 6.16 1.32 -4.58
N GLY A 120 5.27 2.33 -4.63
CA GLY A 120 4.85 3.13 -3.48
C GLY A 120 4.13 2.32 -2.40
N ARG A 121 3.44 1.22 -2.76
CA ARG A 121 2.82 0.33 -1.77
C ARG A 121 3.81 -0.36 -0.83
N TYR A 122 5.09 -0.44 -1.20
CA TYR A 122 6.15 -1.00 -0.36
C TYR A 122 7.05 0.11 0.19
N LEU A 123 7.45 1.04 -0.68
CA LEU A 123 8.36 2.14 -0.32
C LEU A 123 7.79 3.02 0.79
N PHE A 124 6.55 3.50 0.68
CA PHE A 124 6.01 4.43 1.67
C PHE A 124 5.80 3.79 3.06
N PRO A 125 5.23 2.59 3.19
CA PRO A 125 5.23 1.89 4.48
C PRO A 125 6.63 1.69 5.06
N ALA A 126 7.62 1.32 4.23
CA ALA A 126 9.00 1.16 4.69
C ALA A 126 9.57 2.48 5.26
N CYS A 127 9.34 3.60 4.59
CA CYS A 127 9.71 4.92 5.11
C CYS A 127 9.04 5.24 6.45
N TRP A 128 7.76 4.89 6.62
CA TRP A 128 7.08 5.07 7.91
C TRP A 128 7.68 4.19 9.01
N TYR A 129 7.94 2.91 8.74
CA TYR A 129 8.60 2.02 9.70
C TYR A 129 9.97 2.54 10.11
N ALA A 130 10.79 2.95 9.14
CA ALA A 130 12.11 3.51 9.38
C ALA A 130 12.03 4.79 10.23
N GLY A 131 11.13 5.73 9.87
CA GLY A 131 10.92 6.96 10.63
C GLY A 131 10.50 6.68 12.08
N THR A 132 9.56 5.75 12.29
CA THR A 132 9.16 5.35 13.64
C THR A 132 10.26 4.67 14.42
N ALA A 133 11.09 3.85 13.77
CA ALA A 133 12.22 3.18 14.42
C ALA A 133 13.28 4.19 14.88
N VAL A 134 13.56 5.22 14.09
CA VAL A 134 14.47 6.32 14.48
C VAL A 134 13.91 7.07 15.68
N ILE A 135 12.63 7.45 15.67
CA ILE A 135 12.00 8.16 16.80
C ILE A 135 12.04 7.32 18.07
N VAL A 136 11.60 6.06 18.02
CA VAL A 136 11.61 5.17 19.18
C VAL A 136 13.03 4.92 19.68
N GLY A 137 14.00 4.73 18.78
CA GLY A 137 15.41 4.56 19.12
C GLY A 137 15.98 5.79 19.84
N THR A 138 15.71 6.99 19.31
CA THR A 138 16.15 8.25 19.95
C THR A 138 15.53 8.45 21.33
N PHE A 139 14.24 8.16 21.48
CA PHE A 139 13.53 8.29 22.75
C PHE A 139 14.01 7.26 23.78
N ALA A 140 14.20 6.01 23.38
CA ALA A 140 14.77 4.97 24.25
C ALA A 140 16.16 5.35 24.74
N GLN A 141 17.02 5.87 23.85
CA GLN A 141 18.35 6.36 24.23
C GLN A 141 18.29 7.52 25.22
N TYR A 142 17.38 8.48 25.00
CA TYR A 142 17.15 9.60 25.92
C TYR A 142 16.81 9.11 27.34
N LEU A 143 15.91 8.13 27.44
CA LEU A 143 15.53 7.51 28.71
C LEU A 143 16.69 6.75 29.37
N LEU A 144 17.49 6.01 28.59
CA LEU A 144 18.62 5.23 29.10
C LEU A 144 19.81 6.11 29.55
N THR A 145 20.01 7.28 28.93
CA THR A 145 21.15 8.16 29.21
C THR A 145 20.80 9.39 30.04
N GLY A 146 19.54 9.54 30.47
CA GLY A 146 19.11 10.64 31.33
C GLY A 146 19.19 12.02 30.67
N GLY A 147 19.10 12.11 29.34
CA GLY A 147 18.94 13.39 28.65
C GLY A 147 20.03 13.81 27.65
N GLY A 148 21.05 13.00 27.42
CA GLY A 148 22.14 13.30 26.48
C GLY A 148 21.76 13.12 24.99
N VAL A 149 20.80 13.89 24.47
CA VAL A 149 20.41 13.85 23.03
C VAL A 149 21.62 14.12 22.11
N TRP A 150 22.55 14.98 22.55
CA TRP A 150 23.73 15.37 21.79
C TRP A 150 24.66 14.19 21.52
N SER A 151 24.86 13.30 22.50
CA SER A 151 25.71 12.11 22.37
C SER A 151 25.19 11.16 21.28
N TYR A 152 23.86 11.00 21.20
CA TYR A 152 23.23 10.15 20.18
C TYR A 152 23.29 10.76 18.79
N ILE A 153 22.97 12.06 18.64
CA ILE A 153 23.08 12.72 17.34
C ILE A 153 24.51 12.58 16.83
N THR A 154 25.49 12.86 17.69
CA THR A 154 26.92 12.73 17.35
C THR A 154 27.28 11.29 16.93
N TYR A 155 26.79 10.28 17.65
CA TYR A 155 26.98 8.85 17.33
C TYR A 155 26.27 8.42 16.03
N ALA A 156 25.04 8.86 15.81
CA ALA A 156 24.29 8.54 14.60
C ALA A 156 24.89 9.23 13.37
N THR A 157 25.34 10.48 13.51
CA THR A 157 26.06 11.19 12.45
C THR A 157 27.43 10.57 12.17
N SER A 158 28.15 10.08 13.18
CA SER A 158 29.44 9.40 12.96
C SER A 158 29.24 8.06 12.23
N LYS A 159 28.24 7.26 12.61
CA LYS A 159 27.91 6.00 11.93
C LYS A 159 27.40 6.20 10.51
N LEU A 160 26.64 7.26 10.26
CA LEU A 160 26.26 7.63 8.89
C LEU A 160 27.47 8.07 8.07
N GLY A 161 28.39 8.83 8.67
CA GLY A 161 29.65 9.23 8.03
C GLY A 161 30.56 8.05 7.67
N GLU A 162 30.71 7.07 8.57
CA GLU A 162 31.44 5.82 8.31
C GLU A 162 30.78 5.03 7.16
N PHE A 163 29.45 4.91 7.17
CA PHE A 163 28.72 4.21 6.10
C PHE A 163 28.86 4.90 4.73
N LEU A 164 28.78 6.24 4.69
CA LEU A 164 28.97 6.99 3.46
C LEU A 164 30.42 6.95 2.97
N SER A 165 31.40 6.94 3.88
CA SER A 165 32.82 6.78 3.53
C SER A 165 33.10 5.38 2.97
N TYR A 166 32.50 4.35 3.55
CA TYR A 166 32.56 2.98 3.04
C TYR A 166 31.95 2.88 1.63
N LEU A 167 30.83 3.55 1.36
CA LEU A 167 30.24 3.61 0.02
C LEU A 167 31.07 4.43 -0.98
N GLY A 168 31.71 5.51 -0.52
CA GLY A 168 32.58 6.35 -1.35
C GLY A 168 33.94 5.74 -1.66
N GLY A 169 34.42 4.79 -0.84
CA GLY A 169 35.64 4.01 -1.11
C GLY A 169 35.43 2.75 -1.96
N ILE A 170 34.18 2.44 -2.32
CA ILE A 170 33.80 1.30 -3.18
C ILE A 170 33.50 1.75 -4.62
N LEU A 171 33.35 3.06 -4.87
CA LEU A 171 33.25 3.69 -6.19
C LEU A 171 34.63 4.17 -6.67
#